data_AF-A0A1Z8W1I8-F1
#
_entry.id   AF-A0A1Z8W1I8-F1
#
_cell.length_a   1.000
_cell.length_b   1.000
_cell.length_c   1.000
_cell.angle_alpha   90.00
_cell.angle_beta   90.00
_cell.angle_gamma   90.00
#
_symmetry.space_group_name_H-M   'P 1'
#
loop_
_entity.id
_entity.type
_entity.pdbx_description
1 polymer ?
#
loop_
_entity_poly.entity_id
_entity_poly.type
_entity_poly.pdbx_seq_one_letter_code
_entity_poly.pdbx_strand_id
1 'polypeptide(L)'
;MTRKSEQISTRIKRAKKIANDKNIKEINSNSSSMGNALKVSSELVAAVLVSCVIGYFLDNWLNTKPWFILIFFFIGIVTGILNVIKTAKKMQKNNDLKGKK
;
A
#
# COMPACT_ATOMS: atom_id res chain seq x y z
N MET A 1 32.52 11.58 31.90
CA MET A 1 33.32 11.02 30.78
C MET A 1 32.46 10.37 29.66
N THR A 2 31.13 10.26 29.81
CA THR A 2 30.22 9.52 28.91
C THR A 2 29.59 10.32 27.74
N ARG A 3 29.77 11.65 27.69
CA ARG A 3 29.09 12.49 26.67
C ARG A 3 29.53 12.25 25.22
N LYS A 4 30.75 11.73 24.99
CA LYS A 4 31.32 11.58 23.65
C LYS A 4 30.79 10.34 22.92
N SER A 5 30.57 9.24 23.63
CA SER A 5 30.00 8.01 23.05
C SER A 5 28.53 8.18 22.65
N GLU A 6 27.75 8.89 23.47
CA GLU A 6 26.35 9.28 23.21
C GLU A 6 26.18 10.04 21.88
N GLN A 7 27.10 10.96 21.57
CA GLN A 7 27.03 11.72 20.31
C GLN A 7 27.35 10.87 19.09
N ILE A 8 28.26 9.90 19.23
CA ILE A 8 28.64 8.99 18.15
C ILE A 8 27.47 8.03 17.87
N SER A 9 26.90 7.41 18.90
CA SER A 9 25.73 6.54 18.74
C SER A 9 24.53 7.30 18.19
N THR A 10 24.32 8.56 18.60
CA THR A 10 23.29 9.42 18.03
C THR A 10 23.51 9.70 16.54
N ARG A 11 24.75 9.95 16.12
CA ARG A 11 25.10 10.18 14.72
C ARG A 11 24.97 8.91 13.89
N ILE A 12 25.40 7.76 14.40
CA ILE A 12 25.23 6.46 13.73
C ILE A 12 23.76 6.10 13.60
N LYS A 13 22.95 6.29 14.66
CA LYS A 13 21.51 6.04 14.64
C LYS A 13 20.79 6.94 13.63
N ARG A 14 21.18 8.23 13.55
CA ARG A 14 20.67 9.16 12.54
C ARG A 14 21.07 8.75 11.13
N ALA A 15 22.35 8.42 10.89
CA ALA A 15 22.82 7.97 9.58
C ALA A 15 22.13 6.67 9.13
N LYS A 16 21.96 5.69 10.04
CA LYS A 16 21.23 4.44 9.76
C LYS A 16 19.76 4.68 9.47
N LYS A 17 19.10 5.57 10.22
CA LYS A 17 17.71 5.96 9.95
C LYS A 17 17.57 6.66 8.60
N ILE A 18 18.47 7.60 8.27
CA ILE A 18 18.48 8.30 6.98
C ILE A 18 18.74 7.33 5.84
N ALA A 19 19.64 6.36 6.00
CA ALA A 19 19.91 5.32 5.02
C ALA A 19 18.68 4.41 4.82
N ASN A 20 17.99 4.02 5.90
CA ASN A 20 16.79 3.18 5.82
C ASN A 20 15.59 3.94 5.22
N ASP A 21 15.37 5.19 5.63
CA ASP A 21 14.35 6.07 5.04
C ASP A 21 14.67 6.37 3.56
N LYS A 22 15.95 6.57 3.19
CA LYS A 22 16.36 6.72 1.79
C LYS A 22 16.15 5.43 1.02
N ASN A 23 16.48 4.26 1.54
CA ASN A 23 16.29 2.99 0.85
C ASN A 23 14.80 2.69 0.63
N ILE A 24 13.94 2.91 1.65
CA ILE A 24 12.48 2.83 1.48
C ILE A 24 11.99 3.87 0.48
N LYS A 25 12.49 5.11 0.54
CA LYS A 25 12.06 6.17 -0.37
C LYS A 25 12.57 5.96 -1.79
N GLU A 26 13.74 5.35 -1.98
CA GLU A 26 14.37 5.01 -3.26
C GLU A 26 13.65 3.81 -3.92
N ILE A 27 13.26 2.80 -3.14
CA ILE A 27 12.33 1.74 -3.57
C ILE A 27 11.00 2.34 -4.05
N ASN A 28 10.56 3.46 -3.47
CA ASN A 28 9.33 4.18 -3.86
C ASN A 28 9.55 5.33 -4.87
N SER A 29 10.78 5.78 -5.15
CA SER A 29 11.09 6.93 -6.03
C SER A 29 11.76 6.51 -7.33
N ASN A 30 12.40 5.35 -7.36
CA ASN A 30 12.88 4.70 -8.58
C ASN A 30 11.81 3.79 -9.20
N SER A 31 10.62 3.69 -8.60
CA SER A 31 9.46 3.11 -9.27
C SER A 31 9.00 4.08 -10.35
N SER A 32 9.58 3.88 -11.53
CA SER A 32 9.09 4.43 -12.79
C SER A 32 7.56 4.33 -12.86
N SER A 33 6.91 5.17 -13.65
CA SER A 33 5.44 5.16 -13.83
C SER A 33 4.88 3.74 -14.05
N MET A 34 5.69 2.84 -14.64
CA MET A 34 5.41 1.41 -14.78
C MET A 34 5.31 0.65 -13.45
N GLY A 35 6.29 0.81 -12.55
CA GLY A 35 6.27 0.14 -11.23
C GLY A 35 5.08 0.56 -10.37
N ASN A 36 4.68 1.84 -10.44
CA ASN A 36 3.49 2.31 -9.74
C ASN A 36 2.20 1.73 -10.36
N ALA A 37 2.11 1.61 -11.69
CA ALA A 37 0.98 0.97 -12.36
C ALA A 37 0.88 -0.54 -12.03
N LEU A 38 2.01 -1.24 -11.97
CA LEU A 38 2.08 -2.64 -11.55
C LEU A 38 1.63 -2.83 -10.10
N LYS A 39 2.04 -1.94 -9.20
CA LYS A 39 1.58 -1.97 -7.81
C LYS A 39 0.07 -1.81 -7.72
N VAL A 40 -0.48 -0.78 -8.38
CA VAL A 40 -1.93 -0.50 -8.39
C VAL A 40 -2.73 -1.69 -8.94
N SER A 41 -2.28 -2.28 -10.04
CA SER A 41 -2.93 -3.47 -10.61
C SER A 41 -2.83 -4.69 -9.68
N SER A 42 -1.68 -4.92 -9.04
CA SER A 42 -1.52 -6.01 -8.08
C SER A 42 -2.42 -5.85 -6.84
N GLU A 43 -2.59 -4.62 -6.34
CA GLU A 43 -3.47 -4.33 -5.21
C GLU A 43 -4.94 -4.61 -5.55
N LEU A 44 -5.37 -4.24 -6.77
CA LEU A 44 -6.72 -4.55 -7.25
C LEU A 44 -6.94 -6.06 -7.37
N VAL A 45 -6.02 -6.78 -8.00
CA VAL A 45 -6.12 -8.25 -8.18
C VAL A 45 -6.10 -8.95 -6.82
N ALA A 46 -5.22 -8.54 -5.90
CA ALA A 46 -5.16 -9.11 -4.55
C ALA A 46 -6.46 -8.89 -3.78
N ALA A 47 -7.06 -7.69 -3.85
CA ALA A 47 -8.34 -7.41 -3.20
C ALA A 47 -9.47 -8.31 -3.74
N VAL A 48 -9.58 -8.44 -5.07
CA VAL A 48 -10.59 -9.30 -5.70
C VAL A 48 -10.38 -10.77 -5.33
N LEU A 49 -9.14 -11.26 -5.36
CA LEU A 49 -8.82 -12.65 -4.98
C LEU A 49 -9.21 -12.94 -3.53
N VAL A 50 -8.87 -12.08 -2.59
CA VAL A 50 -9.23 -12.25 -1.18
C VAL A 50 -10.76 -12.27 -1.03
N SER A 51 -11.49 -11.33 -1.63
CA SER A 51 -12.95 -11.31 -1.59
C SER A 51 -13.58 -12.55 -2.20
N CYS A 52 -13.08 -13.03 -3.35
CA CYS A 52 -13.56 -14.25 -3.98
C CYS A 52 -13.28 -15.50 -3.14
N VAL A 53 -12.12 -15.60 -2.50
CA VAL A 53 -11.79 -16.71 -1.60
C VAL A 53 -12.73 -16.73 -0.39
N ILE A 54 -13.01 -15.58 0.21
CA ILE A 54 -14.02 -15.45 1.27
C ILE A 54 -15.41 -15.86 0.75
N GLY A 55 -15.80 -15.35 -0.41
CA GLY A 55 -17.09 -15.67 -1.03
C GLY A 55 -17.24 -17.16 -1.33
N TYR A 56 -16.18 -17.80 -1.81
CA TYR A 56 -16.15 -19.24 -2.10
C TYR A 56 -16.29 -20.07 -0.83
N PHE A 57 -15.56 -19.72 0.22
CA PHE A 57 -15.67 -20.41 1.49
C PHE A 57 -17.10 -20.30 2.07
N LEU A 58 -17.72 -19.12 1.91
CA LEU A 58 -19.08 -18.86 2.38
C LEU A 58 -20.13 -19.62 1.56
N ASP A 59 -19.99 -19.66 0.23
CA ASP A 59 -20.84 -20.47 -0.64
C ASP A 59 -20.74 -21.96 -0.28
N ASN A 60 -19.52 -22.45 0.02
CA ASN A 60 -19.28 -23.84 0.38
C ASN A 60 -19.85 -24.20 1.76
N TRP A 61 -19.83 -23.25 2.71
CA TRP A 61 -20.39 -23.49 4.05
C TRP A 61 -21.92 -23.50 4.05
N LEU A 62 -22.55 -22.66 3.21
CA LEU A 62 -24.00 -22.52 3.12
C LEU A 62 -24.63 -23.46 2.08
N ASN A 63 -23.83 -24.28 1.37
CA ASN A 63 -24.27 -25.10 0.23
C ASN A 63 -25.02 -24.27 -0.83
N THR A 64 -24.74 -22.98 -0.92
CA THR A 64 -25.36 -22.10 -1.90
C THR A 64 -24.66 -22.25 -3.24
N LYS A 65 -25.44 -22.14 -4.32
CA LYS A 65 -24.89 -21.89 -5.67
C LYS A 65 -23.97 -20.66 -5.61
N PRO A 66 -23.00 -20.50 -6.53
CA PRO A 66 -21.93 -19.49 -6.46
C PRO A 66 -22.44 -18.03 -6.53
N TRP A 67 -23.21 -17.63 -5.53
CA TRP A 67 -23.99 -16.40 -5.46
C TRP A 67 -23.28 -15.42 -4.54
N PHE A 68 -22.71 -15.91 -3.44
CA PHE A 68 -21.83 -15.09 -2.61
C PHE A 68 -20.55 -14.72 -3.35
N ILE A 69 -19.91 -15.64 -4.07
CA ILE A 69 -18.76 -15.31 -4.93
C ILE A 69 -19.10 -14.18 -5.89
N LEU A 70 -20.27 -14.21 -6.52
CA LEU A 70 -20.68 -13.20 -7.49
C LEU A 70 -20.85 -11.83 -6.82
N ILE A 71 -21.48 -11.77 -5.65
CA ILE A 71 -21.64 -10.55 -4.87
C ILE A 71 -20.28 -10.04 -4.38
N PHE A 72 -19.50 -10.91 -3.73
CA PHE A 72 -18.18 -10.56 -3.21
C PHE A 72 -17.20 -10.12 -4.31
N PHE A 73 -17.36 -10.61 -5.53
CA PHE A 73 -16.58 -10.14 -6.67
C PHE A 73 -16.82 -8.65 -6.96
N PHE A 74 -18.08 -8.20 -7.02
CA PHE A 74 -18.40 -6.78 -7.19
C PHE A 74 -17.90 -5.94 -6.00
N ILE A 75 -18.06 -6.43 -4.76
CA ILE A 75 -17.50 -5.77 -3.59
C ILE A 75 -15.97 -5.64 -3.74
N GLY A 76 -15.28 -6.71 -4.13
CA GLY A 76 -13.82 -6.72 -4.32
C GLY A 76 -13.36 -5.66 -5.32
N ILE A 77 -14.07 -5.53 -6.45
CA ILE A 77 -13.79 -4.49 -7.45
C ILE A 77 -14.00 -3.09 -6.85
N VAL A 78 -15.14 -2.84 -6.20
CA VAL A 78 -15.44 -1.54 -5.59
C VAL A 78 -14.39 -1.19 -4.54
N THR A 79 -14.05 -2.12 -3.64
CA THR A 79 -13.01 -1.94 -2.63
C THR A 79 -11.65 -1.64 -3.26
N GLY A 80 -11.26 -2.37 -4.31
CA GLY A 80 -10.01 -2.15 -5.03
C GLY A 80 -9.94 -0.75 -5.64
N ILE A 81 -10.98 -0.33 -6.38
CA ILE A 81 -11.06 1.02 -6.97
C ILE A 81 -11.00 2.11 -5.89
N LEU A 82 -11.72 1.94 -4.78
CA LEU A 82 -11.70 2.90 -3.67
C LEU A 82 -10.29 3.06 -3.08
N ASN A 83 -9.51 1.99 -2.99
CA ASN A 83 -8.12 2.06 -2.53
C ASN A 83 -7.22 2.85 -3.50
N VAL A 84 -7.39 2.66 -4.81
CA VAL A 84 -6.65 3.40 -5.84
C VAL A 84 -6.96 4.89 -5.80
N ILE A 85 -8.25 5.25 -5.73
CA ILE A 85 -8.69 6.66 -5.66
C ILE A 85 -8.14 7.32 -4.39
N LYS A 86 -8.16 6.62 -3.26
CA LYS A 86 -7.61 7.13 -2.00
C LYS A 86 -6.12 7.42 -2.12
N THR A 87 -5.37 6.52 -2.76
CA THR A 87 -3.94 6.70 -3.03
C THR A 87 -3.70 7.90 -3.94
N ALA A 88 -4.44 8.03 -5.05
CA ALA A 88 -4.33 9.17 -5.95
C ALA A 88 -4.65 10.51 -5.25
N LYS A 89 -5.75 10.57 -4.48
CA LYS A 89 -6.11 11.77 -3.69
C LYS A 89 -5.04 12.14 -2.67
N LYS A 90 -4.43 11.15 -2.01
CA LYS A 90 -3.34 11.40 -1.05
C LYS A 90 -2.10 11.97 -1.74
N MET A 91 -1.79 11.52 -2.96
CA MET A 91 -0.69 12.08 -3.76
C MET A 91 -0.98 13.52 -4.20
N GLN A 92 -2.21 13.82 -4.62
CA GLN A 92 -2.61 15.19 -5.01
C GLN A 92 -2.50 16.17 -3.82
N LYS A 93 -3.10 15.84 -2.67
CA LYS A 93 -3.05 16.69 -1.47
C LYS A 93 -1.63 17.01 -1.02
N ASN A 94 -0.70 16.06 -1.15
CA ASN A 94 0.71 16.28 -0.80
C ASN A 94 1.42 17.23 -1.76
N ASN A 95 1.04 17.26 -3.04
CA ASN A 95 1.58 18.20 -4.02
C ASN A 95 1.05 19.63 -3.80
N ASP A 96 -0.24 19.78 -3.47
CA ASP A 96 -0.84 21.09 -3.17
C ASP A 96 -0.20 21.77 -1.93
N LEU A 97 0.13 20.99 -0.90
CA LEU A 97 0.82 21.49 0.30
C LEU A 97 2.29 21.89 0.04
N LYS A 98 2.91 21.34 -1.01
CA LYS A 98 4.30 21.64 -1.38
C LYS A 98 4.41 22.89 -2.26
N GLY A 99 3.33 23.27 -2.96
CA GLY A 99 3.25 24.47 -3.79
C GLY A 99 2.89 25.77 -3.05
N LYS A 100 2.52 25.70 -1.77
CA LYS A 100 2.22 26.85 -0.89
C LYS A 100 3.38 27.28 0.01
N LYS A 101 4.62 26.82 -0.26
CA LYS A 101 5.83 27.24 0.44
C LYS A 101 6.77 27.98 -0.49
#